data_AF-A0A2D4RWT6-F1
#
_entry.id   AF-A0A2D4RWT6-F1
#
_cell.length_a   1.000
_cell.length_b   1.000
_cell.length_c   1.000
_cell.angle_alpha   90.00
_cell.angle_beta   90.00
_cell.angle_gamma   90.00
#
_symmetry.space_group_name_H-M   'P 1'
#
loop_
_entity.id
_entity.type
_entity.pdbx_description
1 polymer ?
#
loop_
_entity_poly.entity_id
_entity_poly.type
_entity_poly.pdbx_seq_one_letter_code
_entity_poly.pdbx_strand_id
1 'polypeptide(L)'
;MIELYELAATDDNQVFSPYCWRVRLALHHKQLPFKSIPWRMTEKDRIAFADSERVPVLVDGEQTLADSWKILEYLDERYPEHSLEMHRGELRFLRHWTEIVMFPGMSRMIVDEIHKTVHEKDQDYFRATREKVFGMPLEEVVADKEVKLEEFRKSLNPLRATLKAFDFLGGFRPNLADYLVFSGLMWARCTSPMPLLTEDDPVFAWREKMLDLFGSMARSVPCREIN
;
A
#
# COMPACT_ATOMS: atom_id res chain seq x y z
N MET A 1 -18.92 7.95 -12.54
CA MET A 1 -18.54 7.35 -11.25
C MET A 1 -17.12 6.88 -11.43
N ILE A 2 -16.24 7.14 -10.47
CA ILE A 2 -14.84 6.73 -10.58
C ILE A 2 -14.77 5.21 -10.45
N GLU A 3 -14.04 4.54 -11.33
CA GLU A 3 -13.64 3.13 -11.15
C GLU A 3 -12.15 3.06 -10.80
N LEU A 4 -11.80 2.26 -9.79
CA LEU A 4 -10.42 2.02 -9.38
C LEU A 4 -10.11 0.54 -9.49
N TYR A 5 -9.22 0.17 -10.40
CA TYR A 5 -8.76 -1.20 -10.60
C TYR A 5 -7.65 -1.49 -9.61
N GLU A 6 -7.81 -2.53 -8.79
CA GLU A 6 -6.97 -2.76 -7.61
C GLU A 6 -6.53 -4.22 -7.49
N LEU A 7 -5.31 -4.43 -6.99
CA LEU A 7 -4.76 -5.76 -6.78
C LEU A 7 -5.44 -6.45 -5.60
N ALA A 8 -6.33 -7.39 -5.91
CA ALA A 8 -7.02 -8.24 -4.96
C ALA A 8 -6.33 -9.60 -4.79
N ALA A 9 -6.60 -10.26 -3.68
CA ALA A 9 -6.17 -11.63 -3.38
C ALA A 9 -7.08 -12.66 -4.10
N THR A 10 -7.16 -13.87 -3.54
CA THR A 10 -8.24 -14.81 -3.85
C THR A 10 -9.62 -14.21 -3.52
N ASP A 11 -9.73 -13.47 -2.41
CA ASP A 11 -10.92 -12.66 -2.07
C ASP A 11 -10.86 -11.28 -2.75
N ASP A 12 -11.88 -10.95 -3.54
CA ASP A 12 -12.08 -9.66 -4.21
C ASP A 12 -12.06 -8.45 -3.23
N ASN A 13 -12.41 -8.65 -1.96
CA ASN A 13 -12.41 -7.61 -0.92
C ASN A 13 -11.02 -7.40 -0.30
N GLN A 14 -10.12 -8.39 -0.40
CA GLN A 14 -8.77 -8.36 0.16
C GLN A 14 -7.80 -7.66 -0.81
N VAL A 15 -7.96 -6.33 -0.94
CA VAL A 15 -7.03 -5.49 -1.70
C VAL A 15 -5.77 -5.23 -0.86
N PHE A 16 -4.59 -5.47 -1.44
CA PHE A 16 -3.33 -5.44 -0.70
C PHE A 16 -2.18 -4.65 -1.35
N SER A 17 -2.30 -4.16 -2.58
CA SER A 17 -1.22 -3.35 -3.18
C SER A 17 -1.06 -2.01 -2.45
N PRO A 18 0.15 -1.62 -2.00
CA PRO A 18 0.37 -0.32 -1.36
C PRO A 18 0.14 0.84 -2.35
N TYR A 19 0.32 0.58 -3.64
CA TYR A 19 0.05 1.55 -4.70
C TYR A 19 -1.46 1.80 -4.89
N CYS A 20 -2.29 0.77 -4.69
CA CYS A 20 -3.75 0.91 -4.70
C CYS A 20 -4.22 1.61 -3.42
N TRP A 21 -3.71 1.19 -2.25
CA TRP A 21 -4.06 1.79 -0.95
C TRP A 21 -3.85 3.30 -0.91
N ARG A 22 -2.76 3.84 -1.46
CA ARG A 22 -2.54 5.31 -1.44
C ARG A 22 -3.56 6.08 -2.28
N VAL A 23 -4.04 5.51 -3.39
CA VAL A 23 -5.12 6.09 -4.19
C VAL A 23 -6.47 5.92 -3.49
N ARG A 24 -6.74 4.75 -2.91
CA ARG A 24 -7.96 4.46 -2.13
C ARG A 24 -8.15 5.46 -0.99
N LEU A 25 -7.10 5.68 -0.19
CA LEU A 25 -7.09 6.64 0.92
C LEU A 25 -7.26 8.08 0.44
N ALA A 26 -6.67 8.45 -0.70
CA ALA A 26 -6.84 9.77 -1.30
C ALA A 26 -8.27 10.02 -1.81
N LEU A 27 -8.90 9.03 -2.47
CA LEU A 27 -10.32 9.12 -2.88
C LEU A 27 -11.23 9.35 -1.67
N HIS A 28 -11.00 8.63 -0.56
CA HIS A 28 -11.73 8.85 0.69
C HIS A 28 -11.42 10.21 1.35
N HIS A 29 -10.16 10.68 1.36
CA HIS A 29 -9.80 12.03 1.82
C HIS A 29 -10.54 13.11 1.04
N LYS A 30 -10.62 12.96 -0.28
CA LYS A 30 -11.32 13.88 -1.20
C LYS A 30 -12.83 13.66 -1.25
N GLN A 31 -13.36 12.72 -0.46
CA GLN A 31 -14.79 12.35 -0.39
C GLN A 31 -15.39 11.92 -1.74
N LEU A 32 -14.56 11.38 -2.63
CA LEU A 32 -14.95 10.99 -3.99
C LEU A 32 -15.49 9.56 -4.01
N PRO A 33 -16.77 9.33 -4.38
CA PRO A 33 -17.34 7.99 -4.44
C PRO A 33 -16.80 7.23 -5.66
N PHE A 34 -16.20 6.07 -5.39
CA PHE A 34 -15.60 5.19 -6.39
C PHE A 34 -16.09 3.75 -6.25
N LYS A 35 -15.91 2.98 -7.32
CA LYS A 35 -16.17 1.54 -7.39
C LYS A 35 -14.82 0.81 -7.48
N SER A 36 -14.55 -0.04 -6.49
CA SER A 36 -13.40 -0.95 -6.47
C SER A 36 -13.61 -2.04 -7.54
N ILE A 37 -12.64 -2.19 -8.46
CA ILE A 37 -12.62 -3.23 -9.50
C ILE A 37 -11.48 -4.21 -9.18
N PRO A 38 -11.76 -5.39 -8.60
CA PRO A 38 -10.72 -6.34 -8.22
C PRO A 38 -10.03 -6.92 -9.46
N TRP A 39 -8.70 -6.89 -9.47
CA TRP A 39 -7.82 -7.28 -10.58
C TRP A 39 -6.67 -8.18 -10.08
N ARG A 40 -6.29 -9.17 -10.89
CA ARG A 40 -5.27 -10.19 -10.58
C ARG A 40 -4.10 -10.08 -11.58
N MET A 41 -2.88 -10.43 -11.17
CA MET A 41 -1.64 -10.10 -11.89
C MET A 41 -1.56 -10.65 -13.32
N THR A 42 -2.20 -11.79 -13.58
CA THR A 42 -2.28 -12.42 -14.90
C THR A 42 -3.32 -11.78 -15.82
N GLU A 43 -4.25 -10.97 -15.31
CA GLU A 43 -5.40 -10.41 -16.06
C GLU A 43 -5.05 -9.14 -16.85
N LYS A 44 -3.90 -9.10 -17.52
CA LYS A 44 -3.39 -7.91 -18.24
C LYS A 44 -4.43 -7.31 -19.20
N ASP A 45 -5.15 -8.15 -19.94
CA ASP A 45 -6.17 -7.73 -20.91
C ASP A 45 -7.29 -6.89 -20.26
N ARG A 46 -7.60 -7.11 -18.97
CA ARG A 46 -8.61 -6.35 -18.22
C ARG A 46 -8.22 -4.90 -17.93
N ILE A 47 -6.96 -4.51 -18.16
CA ILE A 47 -6.45 -3.14 -18.02
C ILE A 47 -5.67 -2.65 -19.26
N ALA A 48 -5.63 -3.43 -20.34
CA ALA A 48 -4.88 -3.08 -21.55
C ALA A 48 -5.37 -1.76 -22.21
N PHE A 49 -6.63 -1.38 -21.99
CA PHE A 49 -7.18 -0.08 -22.42
C PHE A 49 -6.50 1.14 -21.75
N ALA A 50 -5.74 0.93 -20.67
CA ALA A 50 -5.03 1.95 -19.91
C ALA A 50 -3.52 2.01 -20.18
N ASP A 51 -3.04 1.33 -21.24
CA ASP A 51 -1.62 1.19 -21.60
C ASP A 51 -0.73 0.78 -20.41
N SER A 52 -1.20 -0.21 -19.64
CA SER A 52 -0.56 -0.65 -18.40
C SER A 52 -0.68 -2.15 -18.18
N GLU A 53 0.40 -2.75 -17.66
CA GLU A 53 0.40 -4.12 -17.12
C GLU A 53 0.18 -4.18 -15.59
N ARG A 54 -0.10 -3.04 -14.95
CA ARG A 54 -0.10 -2.89 -13.48
C ARG A 54 -1.19 -1.96 -12.96
N VAL A 55 -1.60 -2.22 -11.72
CA VAL A 55 -2.58 -1.45 -10.94
C VAL A 55 -1.91 -0.60 -9.83
N PRO A 56 -2.51 0.52 -9.40
CA PRO A 56 -3.84 1.00 -9.76
C PRO A 56 -3.95 1.55 -11.18
N VAL A 57 -5.13 1.34 -11.76
CA VAL A 57 -5.66 2.11 -12.89
C VAL A 57 -6.93 2.79 -12.41
N LEU A 58 -7.08 4.08 -12.66
CA LEU A 58 -8.28 4.86 -12.37
C LEU A 58 -8.96 5.27 -13.67
N VAL A 59 -10.30 5.18 -13.70
CA VAL A 59 -11.15 5.68 -14.78
C VAL A 59 -12.12 6.71 -14.20
N ASP A 60 -12.12 7.93 -14.73
CA ASP A 60 -13.10 8.97 -14.43
C ASP A 60 -13.65 9.60 -15.72
N GLY A 61 -14.85 9.17 -16.12
CA GLY A 61 -15.46 9.57 -17.38
C GLY A 61 -14.63 9.09 -18.58
N GLU A 62 -14.08 10.03 -19.34
CA GLU A 62 -13.19 9.76 -20.48
C GLU A 62 -11.71 9.62 -20.07
N GLN A 63 -11.35 10.04 -18.85
CA GLN A 63 -9.96 9.99 -18.38
C GLN A 63 -9.63 8.59 -17.86
N THR A 64 -8.56 7.99 -18.41
CA THR A 64 -7.99 6.72 -17.93
C THR A 64 -6.54 6.95 -17.56
N LEU A 65 -6.16 6.55 -16.34
CA LEU A 65 -4.87 6.85 -15.74
C LEU A 65 -4.27 5.62 -15.08
N ALA A 66 -3.06 5.27 -15.49
CA ALA A 66 -2.18 4.34 -14.80
C ALA A 66 -1.07 5.09 -14.03
N ASP A 67 -0.39 4.37 -13.15
CA ASP A 67 0.52 4.89 -12.11
C ASP A 67 -0.19 5.65 -10.97
N SER A 68 -0.10 5.06 -9.77
CA SER A 68 -0.66 5.60 -8.53
C SER A 68 -0.26 7.05 -8.19
N TRP A 69 0.92 7.53 -8.61
CA TRP A 69 1.32 8.91 -8.33
C TRP A 69 0.71 9.88 -9.34
N LYS A 70 0.69 9.54 -10.63
CA LYS A 70 -0.05 10.32 -11.64
C LYS A 70 -1.53 10.43 -11.29
N ILE A 71 -2.13 9.35 -10.78
CA ILE A 71 -3.53 9.36 -10.31
C ILE A 71 -3.71 10.34 -9.14
N LEU A 72 -2.79 10.40 -8.18
CA LEU A 72 -2.86 11.36 -7.07
C LEU A 72 -2.72 12.82 -7.56
N GLU A 73 -1.84 13.07 -8.54
CA GLU A 73 -1.67 14.41 -9.15
C GLU A 73 -2.95 14.83 -9.89
N TYR A 74 -3.49 13.95 -10.75
CA TYR A 74 -4.77 14.17 -11.41
C TYR A 74 -5.92 14.43 -10.43
N LEU A 75 -6.06 13.61 -9.38
CA LEU A 75 -7.15 13.78 -8.42
C LEU A 75 -7.09 15.14 -7.73
N ASP A 76 -5.89 15.63 -7.40
CA ASP A 76 -5.72 16.92 -6.73
C ASP A 76 -5.93 18.12 -7.66
N GLU A 77 -5.54 18.01 -8.93
CA GLU A 77 -5.80 19.02 -9.96
C GLU A 77 -7.28 19.04 -10.40
N ARG A 78 -7.92 17.88 -10.49
CA ARG A 78 -9.29 17.71 -11.00
C ARG A 78 -10.36 18.10 -9.98
N TYR A 79 -10.08 17.86 -8.69
CA TYR A 79 -10.99 18.07 -7.57
C TYR A 79 -10.27 18.92 -6.50
N PRO A 80 -10.32 20.26 -6.58
CA PRO A 80 -9.52 21.13 -5.70
C PRO A 80 -9.97 21.11 -4.23
N GLU A 81 -11.19 20.67 -3.93
CA GLU A 81 -11.64 20.43 -2.56
C GLU A 81 -10.79 19.34 -1.88
N HIS A 82 -10.51 19.53 -0.58
CA HIS A 82 -9.70 18.61 0.23
C HIS A 82 -8.35 18.27 -0.45
N SER A 83 -7.49 19.27 -0.64
CA SER A 83 -6.23 19.08 -1.36
C SER A 83 -5.26 18.14 -0.63
N LEU A 84 -4.59 17.29 -1.42
CA LEU A 84 -3.50 16.39 -1.03
C LEU A 84 -2.15 17.12 -0.97
N GLU A 85 -2.10 18.38 -1.39
CA GLU A 85 -0.92 19.25 -1.45
C GLU A 85 0.21 18.70 -2.33
N MET A 86 -0.12 18.15 -3.50
CA MET A 86 0.77 17.31 -4.33
C MET A 86 2.13 17.92 -4.72
N HIS A 87 2.30 19.25 -4.66
CA HIS A 87 3.53 19.95 -5.03
C HIS A 87 4.54 20.13 -3.87
N ARG A 88 4.30 19.50 -2.72
CA ARG A 88 5.21 19.51 -1.56
C ARG A 88 6.36 18.50 -1.71
N GLY A 89 7.61 18.97 -1.61
CA GLY A 89 8.82 18.18 -1.86
C GLY A 89 9.06 17.05 -0.85
N GLU A 90 8.64 17.25 0.39
CA GLU A 90 8.65 16.27 1.46
C GLU A 90 7.71 15.08 1.20
N LEU A 91 6.61 15.28 0.46
CA LEU A 91 5.73 14.18 0.04
C LEU A 91 6.39 13.32 -1.05
N ARG A 92 7.15 13.94 -1.97
CA ARG A 92 8.03 13.22 -2.92
C ARG A 92 9.13 12.45 -2.17
N PHE A 93 9.76 13.04 -1.15
CA PHE A 93 10.74 12.34 -0.31
C PHE A 93 10.14 11.13 0.41
N LEU A 94 8.98 11.30 1.08
CA LEU A 94 8.31 10.21 1.79
C LEU A 94 7.88 9.08 0.84
N ARG A 95 7.38 9.42 -0.35
CA ARG A 95 7.08 8.46 -1.42
C ARG A 95 8.32 7.63 -1.81
N HIS A 96 9.48 8.27 -1.99
CA HIS A 96 10.71 7.55 -2.30
C HIS A 96 11.23 6.74 -1.11
N TRP A 97 11.10 7.24 0.13
CA TRP A 97 11.45 6.48 1.33
C TRP A 97 10.60 5.23 1.51
N THR A 98 9.28 5.28 1.24
CA THR A 98 8.44 4.08 1.30
C THR A 98 8.79 3.09 0.18
N GLU A 99 8.97 3.58 -1.05
CA GLU A 99 9.29 2.73 -2.22
C GLU A 99 10.69 2.09 -2.17
N ILE A 100 11.68 2.76 -1.57
CA ILE A 100 13.11 2.33 -1.59
C ILE A 100 13.57 1.72 -0.26
N VAL A 101 13.04 2.15 0.89
CA VAL A 101 13.44 1.65 2.21
C VAL A 101 12.37 0.73 2.79
N MET A 102 11.13 1.22 2.92
CA MET A 102 10.08 0.49 3.65
C MET A 102 9.64 -0.77 2.90
N PHE A 103 9.34 -0.68 1.60
CA PHE A 103 8.82 -1.80 0.83
C PHE A 103 9.87 -2.92 0.62
N PRO A 104 11.15 -2.64 0.30
CA PRO A 104 12.19 -3.67 0.27
C PRO A 104 12.60 -4.18 1.65
N GLY A 105 12.39 -3.39 2.70
CA GLY A 105 12.51 -3.85 4.09
C GLY A 105 11.51 -4.95 4.40
N MET A 106 10.23 -4.72 4.13
CA MET A 106 9.15 -5.69 4.39
C MET A 106 9.19 -6.89 3.45
N SER A 107 9.40 -6.70 2.14
CA SER A 107 9.28 -7.78 1.14
C SER A 107 10.20 -8.97 1.41
N ARG A 108 11.42 -8.71 1.90
CA ARG A 108 12.42 -9.72 2.31
C ARG A 108 12.01 -10.57 3.52
N MET A 109 10.88 -10.26 4.17
CA MET A 109 10.30 -11.05 5.27
C MET A 109 8.97 -11.72 4.90
N ILE A 110 8.21 -11.15 3.96
CA ILE A 110 6.81 -11.54 3.70
C ILE A 110 6.51 -12.03 2.27
N VAL A 111 7.49 -12.10 1.36
CA VAL A 111 7.22 -12.50 -0.04
C VAL A 111 6.62 -13.90 -0.17
N ASP A 112 6.95 -14.83 0.73
CA ASP A 112 6.34 -16.16 0.80
C ASP A 112 4.87 -16.11 1.23
N GLU A 113 4.52 -15.21 2.16
CA GLU A 113 3.15 -14.99 2.60
C GLU A 113 2.30 -14.25 1.56
N ILE A 114 2.90 -13.32 0.79
CA ILE A 114 2.26 -12.72 -0.38
C ILE A 114 1.99 -13.79 -1.47
N HIS A 115 2.95 -14.69 -1.73
CA HIS A 115 2.74 -15.83 -2.64
C HIS A 115 1.58 -16.74 -2.17
N LYS A 116 1.45 -16.96 -0.85
CA LYS A 116 0.31 -17.67 -0.23
C LYS A 116 -1.00 -16.84 -0.17
N THR A 117 -1.00 -15.60 -0.66
CA THR A 117 -2.16 -14.68 -0.64
C THR A 117 -2.66 -14.31 -2.03
N VAL A 118 -1.80 -14.29 -3.06
CA VAL A 118 -2.27 -14.11 -4.44
C VAL A 118 -3.18 -15.26 -4.87
N HIS A 119 -4.16 -14.94 -5.72
CA HIS A 119 -5.07 -15.91 -6.33
C HIS A 119 -4.27 -17.04 -6.98
N GLU A 120 -4.73 -18.29 -6.87
CA GLU A 120 -4.07 -19.51 -7.42
C GLU A 120 -3.42 -19.32 -8.81
N LYS A 121 -4.16 -18.79 -9.80
CA LYS A 121 -3.68 -18.52 -11.17
C LYS A 121 -2.49 -17.55 -11.27
N ASP A 122 -2.27 -16.72 -10.26
CA ASP A 122 -1.15 -15.79 -10.18
C ASP A 122 0.08 -16.40 -9.47
N GLN A 123 -0.02 -17.57 -8.80
CA GLN A 123 1.07 -18.08 -7.94
C GLN A 123 2.34 -18.39 -8.72
N ASP A 124 2.25 -19.16 -9.80
CA ASP A 124 3.40 -19.48 -10.67
C ASP A 124 4.02 -18.20 -11.26
N TYR A 125 3.17 -17.28 -11.75
CA TYR A 125 3.61 -15.98 -12.26
C TYR A 125 4.31 -15.15 -11.18
N PHE A 126 3.76 -15.13 -9.96
CA PHE A 126 4.33 -14.43 -8.82
C PHE A 126 5.69 -15.02 -8.44
N ARG A 127 5.79 -16.33 -8.22
CA ARG A 127 7.06 -16.99 -7.89
C ARG A 127 8.11 -16.71 -8.95
N ALA A 128 7.85 -17.05 -10.21
CA ALA A 128 8.81 -16.88 -11.30
C ALA A 128 9.26 -15.43 -11.49
N THR A 129 8.36 -14.44 -11.30
CA THR A 129 8.74 -13.02 -11.40
C THR A 129 9.48 -12.49 -10.16
N ARG A 130 9.21 -12.99 -8.95
CA ARG A 130 9.87 -12.51 -7.72
C ARG A 130 11.22 -13.18 -7.51
N GLU A 131 11.34 -14.48 -7.75
CA GLU A 131 12.63 -15.19 -7.72
C GLU A 131 13.61 -14.60 -8.75
N LYS A 132 13.12 -14.21 -9.94
CA LYS A 132 13.92 -13.47 -10.93
C LYS A 132 14.37 -12.08 -10.46
N VAL A 133 13.63 -11.43 -9.56
CA VAL A 133 13.98 -10.11 -8.99
C VAL A 133 14.95 -10.24 -7.81
N PHE A 134 14.81 -11.28 -6.98
CA PHE A 134 15.70 -11.52 -5.84
C PHE A 134 16.96 -12.32 -6.19
N GLY A 135 16.96 -13.07 -7.29
CA GLY A 135 18.09 -13.93 -7.72
C GLY A 135 18.19 -15.27 -6.98
N MET A 136 17.17 -15.64 -6.18
CA MET A 136 17.14 -16.83 -5.33
C MET A 136 15.68 -17.29 -5.08
N PRO A 137 15.43 -18.54 -4.65
CA PRO A 137 14.11 -19.05 -4.27
C PRO A 137 13.45 -18.21 -3.17
N LEU A 138 12.11 -18.11 -3.17
CA LEU A 138 11.39 -17.31 -2.17
C LEU A 138 11.70 -17.73 -0.72
N GLU A 139 11.93 -19.03 -0.51
CA GLU A 139 12.28 -19.64 0.76
C GLU A 139 13.64 -19.13 1.30
N GLU A 140 14.62 -18.87 0.42
CA GLU A 140 15.91 -18.27 0.78
C GLU A 140 15.78 -16.75 1.01
N VAL A 141 14.95 -16.06 0.20
CA VAL A 141 14.65 -14.62 0.40
C VAL A 141 14.18 -14.35 1.82
N VAL A 142 13.37 -15.25 2.38
CA VAL A 142 12.72 -15.10 3.70
C VAL A 142 13.37 -15.88 4.84
N ALA A 143 14.60 -16.37 4.68
CA ALA A 143 15.43 -16.82 5.81
C ALA A 143 15.70 -15.68 6.82
N ASP A 144 16.15 -15.97 8.04
CA ASP A 144 16.58 -14.97 9.03
C ASP A 144 15.56 -13.83 9.29
N LYS A 145 14.26 -14.16 9.36
CA LYS A 145 13.18 -13.17 9.48
C LYS A 145 13.35 -12.26 10.69
N GLU A 146 13.89 -12.77 11.79
CA GLU A 146 14.12 -12.08 13.05
C GLU A 146 15.16 -10.96 12.90
N VAL A 147 16.27 -11.22 12.21
CA VAL A 147 17.33 -10.23 11.94
C VAL A 147 16.80 -9.16 10.99
N LYS A 148 16.12 -9.59 9.92
CA LYS A 148 15.49 -8.69 8.94
C LYS A 148 14.39 -7.83 9.56
N LEU A 149 13.68 -8.34 10.57
CA LEU A 149 12.68 -7.60 11.35
C LEU A 149 13.33 -6.56 12.24
N GLU A 150 14.47 -6.87 12.86
CA GLU A 150 15.21 -5.89 13.66
C GLU A 150 15.80 -4.77 12.79
N GLU A 151 16.35 -5.10 11.62
CA GLU A 151 16.76 -4.11 10.59
C GLU A 151 15.58 -3.23 10.14
N PHE A 152 14.46 -3.85 9.76
CA PHE A 152 13.27 -3.15 9.31
C PHE A 152 12.75 -2.22 10.41
N ARG A 153 12.63 -2.71 11.65
CA ARG A 153 12.24 -1.89 12.80
C ARG A 153 13.22 -0.73 13.00
N LYS A 154 14.54 -0.92 12.90
CA LYS A 154 15.54 0.18 12.96
C LYS A 154 15.31 1.23 11.86
N SER A 155 14.90 0.82 10.66
CA SER A 155 14.60 1.76 9.56
C SER A 155 13.41 2.69 9.84
N LEU A 156 12.46 2.29 10.70
CA LEU A 156 11.30 3.10 11.11
C LEU A 156 11.63 4.15 12.20
N ASN A 157 12.88 4.28 12.65
CA ASN A 157 13.23 5.21 13.72
C ASN A 157 12.91 6.70 13.42
N PRO A 158 13.04 7.23 12.19
CA PRO A 158 12.58 8.59 11.87
C PRO A 158 11.06 8.73 12.01
N LEU A 159 10.29 7.72 11.59
CA LEU A 159 8.84 7.67 11.73
C LEU A 159 8.42 7.68 13.21
N ARG A 160 9.09 6.89 14.06
CA ARG A 160 8.91 6.93 15.53
C ARG A 160 9.25 8.28 16.15
N ALA A 161 10.26 8.98 15.64
CA ALA A 161 10.65 10.29 16.16
C ALA A 161 9.55 11.33 15.87
N THR A 162 9.01 11.36 14.65
CA THR A 162 7.89 12.25 14.28
C THR A 162 6.62 11.93 15.07
N LEU A 163 6.24 10.65 15.17
CA LEU A 163 5.00 10.22 15.84
C LEU A 163 5.07 10.29 17.38
N LYS A 164 6.23 10.65 17.96
CA LYS A 164 6.34 11.05 19.37
C LYS A 164 6.06 12.54 19.59
N ALA A 165 6.03 13.35 18.53
CA ALA A 165 5.78 14.80 18.58
C ALA A 165 4.41 15.19 17.99
N PHE A 166 3.84 14.35 17.12
CA PHE A 166 2.59 14.62 16.41
C PHE A 166 1.68 13.38 16.35
N ASP A 167 0.37 13.59 16.28
CA ASP A 167 -0.61 12.52 16.11
C ASP A 167 -0.52 11.81 14.74
N PHE A 168 -0.06 12.55 13.72
CA PHE A 168 0.02 12.17 12.30
C PHE A 168 1.28 12.76 11.65
N LEU A 169 1.68 12.26 10.48
CA LEU A 169 2.74 12.87 9.66
C LEU A 169 2.31 14.22 9.07
N GLY A 170 1.01 14.41 8.81
CA GLY A 170 0.40 15.73 8.56
C GLY A 170 0.26 16.62 9.82
N GLY A 171 0.83 16.23 10.96
CA GLY A 171 0.80 16.98 12.21
C GLY A 171 -0.45 16.66 13.05
N PHE A 172 -1.39 17.61 13.14
CA PHE A 172 -2.64 17.46 13.90
C PHE A 172 -3.75 16.71 13.14
N ARG A 173 -3.55 16.43 11.84
CA ARG A 173 -4.50 15.71 10.98
C ARG A 173 -3.72 14.85 9.98
N PRO A 174 -4.28 13.71 9.53
CA PRO A 174 -3.64 12.90 8.49
C PRO A 174 -3.70 13.61 7.13
N ASN A 175 -2.61 13.54 6.37
CA ASN A 175 -2.59 13.95 4.96
C ASN A 175 -1.89 12.87 4.09
N LEU A 176 -1.49 13.22 2.86
CA LEU A 176 -0.84 12.26 1.96
C LEU A 176 0.44 11.63 2.53
N ALA A 177 1.16 12.32 3.42
CA ALA A 177 2.33 11.77 4.12
C ALA A 177 1.95 10.49 4.87
N ASP A 178 0.84 10.55 5.63
CA ASP A 178 0.30 9.41 6.35
C ASP A 178 -0.16 8.30 5.40
N TYR A 179 -0.89 8.64 4.33
CA TYR A 179 -1.41 7.65 3.40
C TYR A 179 -0.31 6.89 2.67
N LEU A 180 0.81 7.55 2.33
CA LEU A 180 1.97 6.91 1.68
C LEU A 180 2.62 5.85 2.57
N VAL A 181 2.81 6.14 3.85
CA VAL A 181 3.42 5.21 4.82
C VAL A 181 2.43 4.13 5.25
N PHE A 182 1.18 4.51 5.54
CA PHE A 182 0.15 3.58 6.01
C PHE A 182 -0.21 2.53 4.96
N SER A 183 -0.17 2.89 3.67
CA SER A 183 -0.33 1.93 2.57
C SER A 183 0.70 0.80 2.60
N GLY A 184 1.93 1.08 3.06
CA GLY A 184 2.95 0.06 3.27
C GLY A 184 2.60 -0.91 4.40
N LEU A 185 2.09 -0.41 5.52
CA LEU A 185 1.61 -1.25 6.62
C LEU A 185 0.37 -2.07 6.22
N MET A 186 -0.55 -1.49 5.44
CA MET A 186 -1.71 -2.21 4.91
C MET A 186 -1.31 -3.34 3.97
N TRP A 187 -0.27 -3.16 3.14
CA TRP A 187 0.26 -4.25 2.31
C TRP A 187 0.74 -5.43 3.17
N ALA A 188 1.51 -5.18 4.22
CA ALA A 188 1.95 -6.22 5.15
C ALA A 188 0.76 -6.88 5.87
N ARG A 189 -0.11 -6.06 6.50
CA ARG A 189 -1.29 -6.53 7.26
C ARG A 189 -2.23 -7.41 6.42
N CYS A 190 -2.47 -7.03 5.17
CA CYS A 190 -3.34 -7.79 4.26
C CYS A 190 -2.71 -9.09 3.75
N THR A 191 -1.38 -9.26 3.84
CA THR A 191 -0.67 -10.40 3.19
C THR A 191 0.11 -11.31 4.13
N SER A 192 0.40 -10.92 5.38
CA SER A 192 1.23 -11.69 6.29
C SER A 192 0.68 -11.75 7.72
N PRO A 193 0.78 -12.89 8.43
CA PRO A 193 0.51 -13.01 9.86
C PRO A 193 1.61 -12.41 10.76
N MET A 194 2.73 -11.95 10.20
CA MET A 194 3.91 -11.53 10.94
C MET A 194 3.74 -10.13 11.58
N PRO A 195 3.78 -9.99 12.92
CA PRO A 195 3.63 -8.70 13.59
C PRO A 195 4.88 -7.82 13.41
N LEU A 196 4.85 -6.96 12.39
CA LEU A 196 6.00 -6.10 12.05
C LEU A 196 6.28 -5.03 13.12
N LEU A 197 5.29 -4.68 13.92
CA LEU A 197 5.34 -3.70 15.01
C LEU A 197 5.00 -4.39 16.35
N THR A 198 5.29 -3.72 17.47
CA THR A 198 4.84 -4.12 18.81
C THR A 198 3.80 -3.12 19.32
N GLU A 199 2.93 -3.51 20.26
CA GLU A 199 1.83 -2.64 20.74
C GLU A 199 2.33 -1.34 21.41
N ASP A 200 3.54 -1.35 21.97
CA ASP A 200 4.20 -0.21 22.59
C ASP A 200 4.91 0.73 21.59
N ASP A 201 4.92 0.37 20.30
CA ASP A 201 5.50 1.18 19.24
C ASP A 201 4.58 2.37 18.90
N PRO A 202 5.04 3.64 18.90
CA PRO A 202 4.21 4.77 18.45
C PRO A 202 3.77 4.63 16.98
N VAL A 203 4.46 3.82 16.16
CA VAL A 203 3.97 3.48 14.80
C VAL A 203 2.74 2.57 14.86
N PHE A 204 2.64 1.66 15.83
CA PHE A 204 1.45 0.83 16.04
C PHE A 204 0.27 1.70 16.47
N ALA A 205 0.46 2.54 17.50
CA ALA A 205 -0.58 3.45 17.97
C ALA A 205 -1.08 4.42 16.87
N TRP A 206 -0.19 4.90 16.00
CA TRP A 206 -0.57 5.67 14.81
C TRP A 206 -1.28 4.81 13.75
N ARG A 207 -0.82 3.59 13.48
CA ARG A 207 -1.47 2.65 12.54
C ARG A 207 -2.92 2.39 12.95
N GLU A 208 -3.21 2.24 14.24
CA GLU A 208 -4.58 2.05 14.72
C GLU A 208 -5.46 3.29 14.48
N LYS A 209 -4.95 4.52 14.70
CA LYS A 209 -5.65 5.75 14.28
C LYS A 209 -5.92 5.78 12.78
N MET A 210 -4.97 5.32 11.96
CA MET A 210 -5.09 5.27 10.51
C MET A 210 -6.08 4.21 10.02
N LEU A 211 -6.19 3.08 10.72
CA LEU A 211 -7.13 1.99 10.42
C LEU A 211 -8.60 2.42 10.62
N ASP A 212 -8.87 3.34 11.55
CA ASP A 212 -10.20 3.87 11.86
C ASP A 212 -10.62 5.11 11.05
N LEU A 213 -9.75 5.64 10.21
CA LEU A 213 -10.12 6.71 9.27
C LEU A 213 -11.20 6.23 8.28
N PHE A 214 -11.99 7.20 7.80
CA PHE A 214 -12.95 7.00 6.71
C PHE A 214 -13.99 5.91 6.98
N GLY A 215 -14.44 5.80 8.24
CA GLY A 215 -15.42 4.80 8.67
C GLY A 215 -14.81 3.41 8.89
N SER A 216 -13.57 3.35 9.36
CA SER A 216 -12.80 2.12 9.60
C SER A 216 -12.65 1.20 8.37
N MET A 217 -12.72 1.77 7.15
CA MET A 217 -12.66 1.04 5.88
C MET A 217 -11.37 0.21 5.74
N ALA A 218 -10.24 0.75 6.20
CA ALA A 218 -8.97 0.02 6.22
C ALA A 218 -8.96 -1.12 7.25
N ARG A 219 -9.58 -0.92 8.43
CA ARG A 219 -9.75 -1.98 9.44
C ARG A 219 -10.62 -3.14 8.91
N SER A 220 -11.69 -2.84 8.17
CA SER A 220 -12.66 -3.84 7.68
C SER A 220 -12.19 -4.72 6.52
N VAL A 221 -11.11 -4.36 5.81
CA VAL A 221 -10.56 -5.23 4.76
C VAL A 221 -9.97 -6.50 5.39
N PRO A 222 -10.26 -7.70 4.83
CA PRO A 222 -9.70 -8.96 5.32
C PRO A 222 -8.16 -8.91 5.42
N CYS A 223 -7.64 -9.30 6.59
CA CYS A 223 -6.21 -9.28 6.89
C CYS A 223 -5.69 -10.65 7.30
N ARG A 224 -4.38 -10.85 7.18
CA ARG A 224 -3.68 -12.06 7.67
C ARG A 224 -2.94 -11.82 8.97
N GLU A 225 -2.63 -10.57 9.30
CA GLU A 225 -1.98 -10.18 10.56
C GLU A 225 -2.75 -10.72 11.77
N ILE A 226 -2.00 -11.34 12.68
CA ILE A 226 -2.51 -11.84 13.95
C ILE A 226 -2.11 -10.82 15.03
N ASN A 227 -3.07 -10.39 15.83
CA ASN A 227 -2.84 -9.64 17.08
C ASN A 227 -2.60 -10.64 18.22
#